data_AF-A0A5J4TM35-F1
#
_entry.id   AF-A0A5J4TM35-F1
#
_cell.length_a   1.000
_cell.length_b   1.000
_cell.length_c   1.000
_cell.angle_alpha   90.00
_cell.angle_beta   90.00
_cell.angle_gamma   90.00
#
_symmetry.space_group_name_H-M   'P 1'
#
loop_
_entity.id
_entity.type
_entity.pdbx_description
1 polymer ?
#
loop_
_entity_poly.entity_id
_entity_poly.type
_entity_poly.pdbx_seq_one_letter_code
_entity_poly.pdbx_strand_id
1 'polypeptide(L)'
;MEQILKFHKLFSYELQCVCYNWTVHSRVGQTFCKQAPFMKISVEYFQKKEQASKLLRELLKSDPKFNQIVEDISQQEEVNHEPLEQLLNRPVKRISEYNLLLQKMNESMFDWQPDSKHVHLASKMMDEIASFFNFCIHRKGNLEKVFDIEQQIISYNPIPLMFSLSEEATQIELVKKQGQNLNNYDIMKIRLQWQKYFHRIRLVRPSRCFVSDIE
;
A
#
# COMPACT_ATOMS: atom_id res chain seq x y z
N MET A 1 11.58 11.90 3.83
CA MET A 1 11.42 12.74 5.04
C MET A 1 11.78 14.20 4.79
N GLU A 2 12.97 14.52 4.27
CA GLU A 2 13.36 15.92 4.02
C GLU A 2 12.39 16.69 3.11
N GLN A 3 11.89 16.05 2.05
CA GLN A 3 10.92 16.65 1.14
C GLN A 3 9.61 17.02 1.86
N ILE A 4 9.11 16.12 2.71
CA ILE A 4 7.93 16.33 3.57
C ILE A 4 8.17 17.51 4.51
N LEU A 5 9.35 17.57 5.14
CA LEU A 5 9.72 18.68 6.02
C LEU A 5 9.77 20.02 5.28
N LYS A 6 10.41 20.07 4.11
CA LYS A 6 10.49 21.29 3.27
C LYS A 6 9.10 21.79 2.89
N PHE A 7 8.23 20.88 2.42
CA PHE A 7 6.85 21.20 2.09
C PHE A 7 6.09 21.75 3.30
N HIS A 8 6.10 21.07 4.44
CA HIS A 8 5.35 21.51 5.62
C HIS A 8 5.90 22.79 6.26
N LYS A 9 7.21 23.09 6.14
CA LYS A 9 7.75 24.38 6.55
C LYS A 9 7.18 25.52 5.71
N LEU A 10 7.16 25.37 4.38
CA LEU A 10 6.56 26.34 3.48
C LEU A 10 5.06 26.49 3.73
N PHE A 11 4.34 25.37 3.86
CA PHE A 11 2.91 25.39 4.12
C PHE A 11 2.57 26.05 5.47
N SER A 12 3.35 25.76 6.51
CA SER A 12 3.19 26.42 7.82
C SER A 12 3.40 27.92 7.72
N TYR A 13 4.37 28.38 6.95
CA TYR A 13 4.61 29.80 6.73
C TYR A 13 3.41 30.47 6.03
N GLU A 14 2.84 29.84 5.00
CA GLU A 14 1.65 30.37 4.33
C GLU A 14 0.44 30.46 5.27
N LEU A 15 0.21 29.43 6.09
CA LEU A 15 -0.84 29.42 7.11
C LEU A 15 -0.60 30.51 8.16
N GLN A 16 0.62 30.66 8.64
CA GLN A 16 0.99 31.72 9.59
C GLN A 16 0.74 33.12 9.02
N CYS A 17 1.07 33.36 7.75
CA CYS A 17 0.79 34.63 7.08
C CYS A 17 -0.70 34.99 7.12
N VAL A 18 -1.59 34.02 6.93
CA VAL A 18 -3.05 34.21 7.03
C VAL A 18 -3.47 34.44 8.49
N CYS A 19 -2.90 33.71 9.44
CA CYS A 19 -3.21 33.83 10.87
C CYS A 19 -2.75 35.16 11.49
N TYR A 20 -1.58 35.66 11.12
CA TYR A 20 -1.05 36.92 11.66
C TYR A 20 -1.87 38.14 11.25
N ASN A 21 -2.48 38.12 10.07
CA ASN A 21 -3.32 39.20 9.55
C ASN A 21 -4.79 38.77 9.50
N TRP A 22 -5.28 38.18 10.58
CA TRP A 22 -6.64 37.62 10.60
C TRP A 22 -7.72 38.69 10.47
N THR A 23 -8.62 38.52 9.51
CA THR A 23 -9.79 39.36 9.29
C THR A 23 -11.00 38.49 8.95
N VAL A 24 -12.19 39.11 8.88
CA VAL A 24 -13.40 38.44 8.37
C VAL A 24 -13.27 37.97 6.92
N HIS A 25 -12.24 38.43 6.20
CA HIS A 25 -11.92 38.04 4.82
C HIS A 25 -10.77 37.04 4.71
N SER A 26 -10.21 36.55 5.82
CA SER A 26 -9.13 35.54 5.82
C SER A 26 -9.59 34.22 5.21
N ARG A 27 -8.67 33.57 4.47
CA ARG A 27 -8.97 32.38 3.65
C ARG A 27 -7.98 31.24 3.85
N VAL A 28 -8.24 30.42 4.87
CA VAL A 28 -7.43 29.24 5.18
C VAL A 28 -7.73 28.10 4.20
N GLY A 29 -9.01 27.89 3.87
CA GLY A 29 -9.45 26.92 2.87
C GLY A 29 -8.79 27.17 1.52
N GLN A 30 -8.68 28.43 1.09
CA GLN A 30 -7.97 28.75 -0.15
C GLN A 30 -6.50 28.31 -0.13
N THR A 31 -5.83 28.46 1.02
CA THR A 31 -4.44 28.02 1.20
C THR A 31 -4.34 26.50 1.10
N PHE A 32 -5.27 25.78 1.75
CA PHE A 32 -5.34 24.32 1.60
C PHE A 32 -5.61 23.87 0.16
N CYS A 33 -6.53 24.51 -0.57
CA CYS A 33 -6.79 24.18 -1.98
C CYS A 33 -5.52 24.30 -2.84
N LYS A 34 -4.70 25.34 -2.60
CA LYS A 34 -3.43 25.53 -3.32
C LYS A 34 -2.42 24.43 -3.00
N GLN A 35 -2.36 24.01 -1.73
CA GLN A 35 -1.29 23.13 -1.24
C GLN A 35 -1.65 21.63 -1.26
N ALA A 36 -2.93 21.28 -1.21
CA ALA A 36 -3.44 19.91 -1.21
C ALA A 36 -2.86 19.04 -2.34
N PRO A 37 -2.76 19.49 -3.61
CA PRO A 37 -2.17 18.68 -4.69
C PRO A 37 -0.74 18.22 -4.41
N PHE A 38 0.04 19.01 -3.67
CA PHE A 38 1.44 18.73 -3.35
C PHE A 38 1.61 17.80 -2.13
N MET A 39 0.56 17.56 -1.33
CA MET A 39 0.63 16.66 -0.18
C MET A 39 0.95 15.22 -0.57
N LYS A 40 0.75 14.85 -1.85
CA LYS A 40 1.18 13.55 -2.42
C LYS A 40 2.69 13.31 -2.34
N ILE A 41 3.51 14.31 -2.00
CA ILE A 41 4.93 14.14 -1.68
C ILE A 41 5.17 13.13 -0.53
N SER A 42 4.14 12.88 0.29
CA SER A 42 4.20 11.90 1.39
C SER A 42 3.94 10.44 0.97
N VAL A 43 3.57 10.16 -0.28
CA VAL A 43 3.18 8.81 -0.74
C VAL A 43 4.29 7.80 -0.53
N GLU A 44 5.50 8.11 -0.98
CA GLU A 44 6.64 7.22 -0.86
C GLU A 44 6.95 6.89 0.60
N TYR A 45 6.84 7.89 1.49
CA TYR A 45 7.00 7.69 2.91
C TYR A 45 5.97 6.69 3.45
N PHE A 46 4.69 6.88 3.12
CA PHE A 46 3.61 6.02 3.61
C PHE A 46 3.77 4.58 3.14
N GLN A 47 4.18 4.39 1.89
CA GLN A 47 4.43 3.06 1.32
C GLN A 47 5.63 2.35 1.97
N LYS A 48 6.65 3.08 2.42
CA LYS A 48 7.86 2.51 3.05
C LYS A 48 7.76 2.43 4.57
N LYS A 49 6.83 3.15 5.18
CA LYS A 49 6.70 3.29 6.64
C LYS A 49 6.60 1.95 7.35
N GLU A 50 5.78 1.02 6.87
CA GLU A 50 5.62 -0.28 7.53
C GLU A 50 6.92 -1.10 7.55
N GLN A 51 7.63 -1.13 6.43
CA GLN A 51 8.92 -1.80 6.32
C GLN A 51 9.97 -1.13 7.21
N ALA A 52 10.01 0.21 7.24
CA ALA A 52 10.89 0.96 8.12
C ALA A 52 10.59 0.69 9.61
N SER A 53 9.33 0.59 10.01
CA SER A 53 8.94 0.21 11.38
C SER A 53 9.34 -1.22 11.74
N LYS A 54 9.28 -2.17 10.79
CA LYS A 54 9.78 -3.54 11.00
C LYS A 54 11.30 -3.54 11.23
N LEU A 55 12.04 -2.90 10.32
CA LEU A 55 13.50 -2.78 10.42
C LEU A 55 13.93 -2.07 11.72
N LEU A 56 13.24 -0.99 12.11
CA LEU A 56 13.53 -0.28 13.36
C LEU A 56 13.41 -1.23 14.56
N ARG A 57 12.32 -2.00 14.65
CA ARG A 57 12.11 -2.94 15.75
C ARG A 57 13.15 -4.07 15.78
N GLU A 58 13.63 -4.51 14.62
CA GLU A 58 14.71 -5.50 14.51
C GLU A 58 16.04 -4.91 14.99
N LEU A 59 16.39 -3.69 14.56
CA LEU A 59 17.61 -3.01 14.97
C LEU A 59 17.64 -2.71 16.47
N LEU A 60 16.51 -2.24 17.04
CA LEU A 60 16.42 -2.01 18.49
C LEU A 60 16.64 -3.29 19.32
N LYS A 61 16.33 -4.46 18.77
CA LYS A 61 16.56 -5.76 19.44
C LYS A 61 17.96 -6.32 19.19
N SER A 62 18.51 -6.11 18.01
CA SER A 62 19.75 -6.78 17.57
C SER A 62 21.01 -5.94 17.84
N ASP A 63 20.89 -4.61 17.94
CA ASP A 63 22.01 -3.70 18.16
C ASP A 63 21.78 -2.88 19.46
N PRO A 64 22.40 -3.29 20.58
CA PRO A 64 22.29 -2.57 21.85
C PRO A 64 22.83 -1.14 21.81
N LYS A 65 23.84 -0.85 20.97
CA LYS A 65 24.40 0.50 20.84
C LYS A 65 23.40 1.41 20.14
N PHE A 66 22.79 0.91 19.06
CA PHE A 66 21.72 1.64 18.38
C PHE A 66 20.53 1.87 19.32
N ASN A 67 20.12 0.85 20.09
CA ASN A 67 19.04 1.00 21.06
C ASN A 67 19.34 2.11 22.10
N GLN A 68 20.54 2.10 22.68
CA GLN A 68 20.95 3.13 23.64
C GLN A 68 20.89 4.53 23.03
N ILE A 69 21.37 4.73 21.80
CA ILE A 69 21.31 6.03 21.11
C ILE A 69 19.85 6.48 20.93
N VAL A 70 18.96 5.57 20.54
CA VAL A 70 17.54 5.90 20.36
C VAL A 70 16.88 6.23 21.71
N GLU A 71 17.22 5.50 22.77
CA GLU A 71 16.75 5.79 24.13
C GLU A 71 17.26 7.16 24.61
N ASP A 72 18.54 7.47 24.43
CA ASP A 72 19.13 8.75 24.82
C ASP A 72 18.45 9.92 24.11
N ILE A 73 18.21 9.79 22.79
CA ILE A 73 17.45 10.78 22.02
C ILE A 73 16.03 10.92 22.57
N SER A 74 15.38 9.80 22.91
CA SER A 74 14.03 9.82 23.49
C SER A 74 13.97 10.45 24.87
N GLN A 75 15.10 10.73 25.54
CA GLN A 75 15.12 11.49 26.80
C GLN A 75 15.26 12.99 26.60
N GLN A 76 15.47 13.47 25.36
CA GLN A 76 15.59 14.89 25.08
C GLN A 76 14.23 15.60 25.17
N GLU A 77 14.21 16.79 25.78
CA GLU A 77 13.00 17.62 25.85
C GLU A 77 12.49 18.01 24.45
N GLU A 78 13.39 18.16 23.47
CA GLU A 78 13.08 18.58 22.09
C GLU A 78 12.16 17.59 21.37
N VAL A 79 12.15 16.32 21.79
CA VAL A 79 11.28 15.27 21.25
C VAL A 79 10.09 14.94 22.16
N ASN A 80 9.87 15.73 23.22
CA ASN A 80 8.81 15.55 24.21
C ASN A 80 8.77 14.15 24.84
N HIS A 81 9.95 13.56 25.05
CA HIS A 81 10.09 12.19 25.55
C HIS A 81 9.35 11.11 24.74
N GLU A 82 9.08 11.37 23.45
CA GLU A 82 8.31 10.47 22.60
C GLU A 82 9.22 9.45 21.91
N PRO A 83 8.88 8.14 21.91
CA PRO A 83 9.65 7.12 21.21
C PRO A 83 9.77 7.39 19.71
N LEU A 84 10.92 7.05 19.12
CA LEU A 84 11.18 7.27 17.68
C LEU A 84 10.11 6.66 16.77
N GLU A 85 9.58 5.47 17.10
CA GLU A 85 8.51 4.85 16.31
C GLU A 85 7.24 5.71 16.27
N GLN A 86 6.91 6.41 17.35
CA GLN A 86 5.75 7.30 17.41
C GLN A 86 5.99 8.60 16.64
N LEU A 87 7.21 9.16 16.73
CA LEU A 87 7.60 10.32 15.91
C LEU A 87 7.45 10.03 14.41
N LEU A 88 7.83 8.82 13.98
CA LEU A 88 7.69 8.36 12.59
C LEU A 88 6.21 8.15 12.17
N ASN A 89 5.26 8.05 13.11
CA ASN A 89 3.83 8.00 12.80
C ASN A 89 3.23 9.39 12.52
N ARG A 90 3.86 10.47 12.99
CA ARG A 90 3.31 11.83 12.91
C ARG A 90 2.99 12.29 11.47
N PRO A 91 3.82 12.05 10.44
CA PRO A 91 3.48 12.44 9.07
C PRO A 91 2.21 11.74 8.54
N VAL A 92 1.99 10.49 8.94
CA VAL A 92 0.78 9.74 8.58
C VAL A 92 -0.43 10.35 9.26
N LYS A 93 -0.34 10.54 10.57
CA LYS A 93 -1.39 11.15 11.39
C LYS A 93 -1.77 12.54 10.90
N ARG A 94 -0.79 13.36 10.49
CA ARG A 94 -1.01 14.75 10.08
C ARG A 94 -1.98 14.89 8.91
N ILE A 95 -1.94 13.98 7.94
CA ILE A 95 -2.86 14.01 6.79
C ILE A 95 -4.30 13.74 7.26
N SER A 96 -4.50 12.76 8.15
CA SER A 96 -5.80 12.47 8.74
C SER A 96 -6.33 13.64 9.58
N GLU A 97 -5.45 14.30 10.33
CA GLU A 97 -5.80 15.49 11.11
C GLU A 97 -6.26 16.65 10.22
N TYR A 98 -5.59 16.92 9.09
CA TYR A 98 -6.04 17.96 8.16
C TYR A 98 -7.43 17.65 7.59
N ASN A 99 -7.71 16.40 7.23
CA ASN A 99 -9.04 16.02 6.75
C ASN A 99 -10.11 16.32 7.80
N LEU A 100 -9.90 15.85 9.04
CA LEU A 100 -10.86 16.05 10.13
C LEU A 100 -11.06 17.53 10.48
N LEU A 101 -9.98 18.32 10.50
CA LEU A 101 -10.06 19.75 10.79
C LEU A 101 -10.85 20.50 9.72
N LEU A 102 -10.62 20.21 8.43
CA LEU A 102 -11.35 20.85 7.34
C LEU A 102 -12.81 20.42 7.28
N GLN A 103 -13.12 19.16 7.56
CA GLN A 103 -14.51 18.68 7.68
C GLN A 103 -15.26 19.46 8.77
N LYS A 104 -14.68 19.57 9.97
CA LYS A 104 -15.27 20.36 11.07
C LYS A 104 -15.38 21.85 10.74
N MET A 105 -14.39 22.41 10.05
CA MET A 105 -14.44 23.80 9.60
C MET A 105 -15.56 24.01 8.57
N ASN A 106 -15.76 23.06 7.66
CA ASN A 106 -16.83 23.11 6.68
C ASN A 106 -18.22 23.02 7.34
N GLU A 107 -18.39 22.13 8.32
CA GLU A 107 -19.64 21.98 9.08
C GLU A 107 -20.03 23.22 9.89
N SER A 108 -19.05 24.00 10.33
CA SER A 108 -19.27 25.17 11.18
C SER A 108 -19.35 26.49 10.41
N MET A 109 -19.18 26.48 9.08
CA MET A 109 -19.20 27.70 8.27
C MET A 109 -20.57 28.03 7.70
N PHE A 110 -20.85 29.33 7.63
CA PHE A 110 -22.00 29.90 6.97
C PHE A 110 -21.70 30.23 5.50
N ASP A 111 -22.70 30.12 4.63
CA ASP A 111 -22.56 30.35 3.18
C ASP A 111 -22.07 31.75 2.80
N TRP A 112 -22.35 32.76 3.64
CA TRP A 112 -21.92 34.14 3.40
C TRP A 112 -20.45 34.39 3.75
N GLN A 113 -19.79 33.46 4.47
CA GLN A 113 -18.38 33.62 4.79
C GLN A 113 -17.51 33.48 3.53
N PRO A 114 -16.52 34.37 3.34
CA PRO A 114 -15.78 34.47 2.08
C PRO A 114 -14.93 33.23 1.75
N ASP A 115 -14.61 32.41 2.75
CA ASP A 115 -13.84 31.18 2.59
C ASP A 115 -14.71 29.92 2.47
N SER A 116 -16.03 30.03 2.64
CA SER A 116 -16.97 28.88 2.67
C SER A 116 -16.76 27.91 1.50
N LYS A 117 -16.76 28.43 0.27
CA LYS A 117 -16.54 27.64 -0.95
C LYS A 117 -15.16 26.96 -0.99
N HIS A 118 -14.12 27.64 -0.51
CA HIS A 118 -12.77 27.08 -0.54
C HIS A 118 -12.59 26.02 0.53
N VAL A 119 -13.16 26.18 1.72
CA VAL A 119 -13.08 25.14 2.76
C VAL A 119 -13.88 23.91 2.36
N HIS A 120 -15.04 24.09 1.74
CA HIS A 120 -15.79 22.97 1.15
C HIS A 120 -14.94 22.20 0.13
N LEU A 121 -14.31 22.92 -0.80
CA LEU A 121 -13.41 22.31 -1.79
C LEU A 121 -12.19 21.64 -1.14
N ALA A 122 -11.53 22.32 -0.20
CA ALA A 122 -10.37 21.81 0.51
C ALA A 122 -10.70 20.54 1.29
N SER A 123 -11.85 20.49 1.95
CA SER A 123 -12.35 19.31 2.64
C SER A 123 -12.51 18.14 1.67
N LYS A 124 -13.13 18.37 0.50
CA LYS A 124 -13.27 17.32 -0.53
C LYS A 124 -11.91 16.84 -1.04
N MET A 125 -10.99 17.76 -1.34
CA MET A 125 -9.65 17.43 -1.81
C MET A 125 -8.87 16.61 -0.77
N MET A 126 -8.96 16.97 0.51
CA MET A 126 -8.30 16.23 1.58
C MET A 126 -8.90 14.85 1.82
N ASP A 127 -10.22 14.70 1.63
CA ASP A 127 -10.88 13.39 1.68
C ASP A 127 -10.42 12.46 0.54
N GLU A 128 -10.32 13.00 -0.68
CA GLU A 128 -9.77 12.28 -1.84
C GLU A 128 -8.30 11.88 -1.60
N ILE A 129 -7.49 12.78 -1.02
CA ILE A 129 -6.09 12.51 -0.68
C ILE A 129 -5.98 11.44 0.41
N ALA A 130 -6.79 11.51 1.47
CA ALA A 130 -6.81 10.51 2.53
C ALA A 130 -7.19 9.13 1.98
N SER A 131 -8.22 9.08 1.14
CA SER A 131 -8.65 7.87 0.43
C SER A 131 -7.55 7.31 -0.48
N PHE A 132 -6.86 8.19 -1.20
CA PHE A 132 -5.73 7.80 -2.06
C PHE A 132 -4.55 7.23 -1.26
N PHE A 133 -4.23 7.80 -0.10
CA PHE A 133 -3.20 7.25 0.78
C PHE A 133 -3.57 5.88 1.33
N ASN A 134 -4.81 5.70 1.79
CA ASN A 134 -5.31 4.40 2.22
C ASN A 134 -5.20 3.37 1.10
N PHE A 135 -5.62 3.74 -0.12
CA PHE A 135 -5.44 2.90 -1.30
C PHE A 135 -3.97 2.55 -1.55
N CYS A 136 -3.04 3.51 -1.48
CA CYS A 136 -1.62 3.25 -1.71
C CYS A 136 -1.01 2.30 -0.67
N ILE A 137 -1.39 2.45 0.60
CA ILE A 137 -0.95 1.56 1.69
C ILE A 137 -1.49 0.14 1.45
N HIS A 138 -2.79 0.00 1.19
CA HIS A 138 -3.41 -1.31 1.00
C HIS A 138 -3.03 -2.00 -0.31
N ARG A 139 -2.89 -1.26 -1.41
CA ARG A 139 -2.47 -1.79 -2.72
C ARG A 139 -1.09 -2.43 -2.63
N LYS A 140 -0.15 -1.79 -1.92
CA LYS A 140 1.19 -2.37 -1.71
C LYS A 140 1.11 -3.69 -0.96
N GLY A 141 0.40 -3.72 0.18
CA GLY A 141 0.24 -4.95 0.95
C GLY A 141 -0.51 -6.06 0.20
N ASN A 142 -1.47 -5.71 -0.65
CA ASN A 142 -2.18 -6.68 -1.49
C ASN A 142 -1.28 -7.24 -2.60
N LEU A 143 -0.42 -6.42 -3.21
CA LEU A 143 0.54 -6.88 -4.21
C LEU A 143 1.58 -7.83 -3.60
N GLU A 144 2.09 -7.53 -2.41
CA GLU A 144 2.99 -8.42 -1.67
C GLU A 144 2.33 -9.78 -1.39
N LYS A 145 1.08 -9.79 -0.93
CA LYS A 145 0.32 -11.04 -0.73
C LYS A 145 0.10 -11.83 -2.02
N VAL A 146 -0.19 -11.15 -3.13
CA VAL A 146 -0.35 -11.81 -4.44
C VAL A 146 0.97 -12.46 -4.87
N PHE A 147 2.09 -11.77 -4.67
CA PHE A 147 3.41 -12.32 -4.96
C PHE A 147 3.75 -13.53 -4.08
N ASP A 148 3.46 -13.46 -2.78
CA ASP A 148 3.66 -14.59 -1.86
C ASP A 148 2.84 -15.82 -2.29
N ILE A 149 1.59 -15.61 -2.71
CA ILE A 149 0.73 -16.66 -3.24
C ILE A 149 1.31 -17.23 -4.55
N GLU A 150 1.78 -16.37 -5.46
CA GLU A 150 2.41 -16.81 -6.70
C GLU A 150 3.66 -17.66 -6.45
N GLN A 151 4.54 -17.24 -5.54
CA GLN A 151 5.73 -18.02 -5.15
C GLN A 151 5.35 -19.36 -4.51
N GLN A 152 4.33 -19.38 -3.64
CA GLN A 152 3.82 -20.62 -3.07
C GLN A 152 3.32 -21.57 -4.17
N ILE A 153 2.50 -21.09 -5.11
CA ILE A 153 1.99 -21.91 -6.22
C ILE A 153 3.15 -22.50 -7.03
N ILE A 154 4.17 -21.70 -7.36
CA ILE A 154 5.34 -22.17 -8.12
C ILE A 154 6.10 -23.24 -7.32
N SER A 155 6.26 -23.04 -6.01
CA SER A 155 6.95 -24.02 -5.15
C SER A 155 6.20 -25.35 -5.02
N TYR A 156 4.86 -25.32 -4.94
CA TYR A 156 4.01 -26.51 -4.85
C TYR A 156 3.76 -27.20 -6.19
N ASN A 157 3.94 -26.51 -7.31
CA ASN A 157 3.78 -27.04 -8.66
C ASN A 157 5.11 -26.92 -9.42
N PRO A 158 6.16 -27.66 -9.03
CA PRO A 158 7.46 -27.53 -9.65
C PRO A 158 7.42 -28.01 -11.11
N ILE A 159 8.30 -27.45 -11.95
CA ILE A 159 8.37 -27.75 -13.40
C ILE A 159 8.35 -29.26 -13.72
N PRO A 160 9.06 -30.14 -12.97
CA PRO A 160 8.99 -31.58 -13.20
C PRO A 160 7.58 -32.18 -13.05
N LEU A 161 6.79 -31.74 -12.06
CA LEU A 161 5.42 -32.20 -11.85
C LEU A 161 4.50 -31.74 -12.99
N MET A 162 4.65 -30.49 -13.44
CA MET A 162 3.90 -29.99 -14.60
C MET A 162 4.26 -30.77 -15.87
N PHE A 163 5.51 -31.19 -16.00
CA PHE A 163 5.98 -31.99 -17.13
C PHE A 163 5.36 -33.39 -17.12
N SER A 164 5.37 -34.08 -15.98
CA SER A 164 4.77 -35.42 -15.85
C SER A 164 3.26 -35.40 -16.11
N LEU A 165 2.54 -34.41 -15.57
CA LEU A 165 1.11 -34.23 -15.83
C LEU A 165 0.81 -33.98 -17.30
N SER A 166 1.64 -33.18 -17.98
CA SER A 166 1.48 -32.92 -19.42
C SER A 166 1.70 -34.18 -20.27
N GLU A 167 2.61 -35.04 -19.84
CA GLU A 167 2.93 -36.29 -20.51
C GLU A 167 1.79 -37.30 -20.34
N GLU A 168 1.30 -37.47 -19.12
CA GLU A 168 0.17 -38.33 -18.79
C GLU A 168 -1.12 -37.89 -19.49
N ALA A 169 -1.44 -36.59 -19.50
CA ALA A 169 -2.61 -36.06 -20.22
C ALA A 169 -2.50 -36.28 -21.73
N THR A 170 -1.30 -36.12 -22.30
CA THR A 170 -1.05 -36.40 -23.73
C THR A 170 -1.29 -37.89 -24.03
N GLN A 171 -0.79 -38.78 -23.17
CA GLN A 171 -1.02 -40.23 -23.33
C GLN A 171 -2.51 -40.60 -23.25
N ILE A 172 -3.25 -40.06 -22.29
CA ILE A 172 -4.70 -40.28 -22.15
C ILE A 172 -5.45 -39.84 -23.41
N GLU A 173 -5.08 -38.70 -23.98
CA GLU A 173 -5.73 -38.19 -25.19
C GLU A 173 -5.37 -38.99 -26.45
N LEU A 174 -4.15 -39.52 -26.54
CA LEU A 174 -3.77 -40.46 -27.60
C LEU A 174 -4.57 -41.76 -27.52
N VAL A 175 -4.75 -42.30 -26.30
CA VAL A 175 -5.57 -43.50 -26.07
C VAL A 175 -7.04 -43.26 -26.45
N LYS A 176 -7.59 -42.07 -26.15
CA LYS A 176 -8.96 -41.70 -26.56
C LYS A 176 -9.14 -41.54 -28.07
N LYS A 177 -8.07 -41.22 -28.81
CA LYS A 177 -8.08 -41.02 -30.27
C LYS A 177 -7.73 -42.27 -31.08
N GLN A 178 -7.78 -43.46 -30.47
CA GLN A 178 -7.54 -44.72 -31.18
C GLN A 178 -8.41 -44.81 -32.44
N GLY A 179 -7.75 -44.78 -33.61
CA GLY A 179 -8.36 -44.72 -34.95
C GLY A 179 -7.82 -43.63 -35.88
N GLN A 180 -7.08 -42.63 -35.37
CA GLN A 180 -6.41 -41.59 -36.19
C GLN A 180 -4.90 -41.79 -36.24
N ASN A 181 -4.31 -41.83 -37.44
CA ASN A 181 -2.84 -41.82 -37.64
C ASN A 181 -2.27 -40.44 -37.30
N LEU A 182 -2.00 -40.20 -36.01
CA LEU A 182 -1.32 -38.98 -35.54
C LEU A 182 0.19 -39.15 -35.70
N ASN A 183 0.85 -38.16 -36.30
CA ASN A 183 2.30 -38.15 -36.45
C ASN A 183 2.99 -37.55 -35.20
N ASN A 184 4.32 -37.66 -35.12
CA ASN A 184 5.11 -37.11 -34.01
C ASN A 184 4.93 -35.59 -33.81
N TYR A 185 4.64 -34.85 -34.86
CA TYR A 185 4.41 -33.41 -34.78
C TYR A 185 3.08 -33.09 -34.09
N ASP A 186 2.02 -33.84 -34.38
CA ASP A 186 0.72 -33.68 -33.74
C ASP A 186 0.77 -34.04 -32.25
N ILE A 187 1.50 -35.09 -31.90
CA ILE A 187 1.76 -35.49 -30.51
C ILE A 187 2.48 -34.38 -29.75
N MET A 188 3.54 -33.82 -30.35
CA MET A 188 4.32 -32.74 -29.75
C MET A 188 3.48 -31.46 -29.59
N LYS A 189 2.59 -31.16 -30.53
CA LYS A 189 1.65 -30.03 -30.45
C LYS A 189 0.65 -30.20 -29.31
N ILE A 190 0.08 -31.40 -29.14
CA ILE A 190 -0.83 -31.74 -28.04
C ILE A 190 -0.10 -31.60 -26.70
N ARG A 191 1.13 -32.13 -26.60
CA ARG A 191 1.96 -32.01 -25.39
C ARG A 191 2.24 -30.55 -25.03
N LEU A 192 2.65 -29.74 -26.00
CA LEU A 192 2.90 -28.30 -25.80
C LEU A 192 1.62 -27.55 -25.39
N GLN A 193 0.47 -27.96 -25.93
CA GLN A 193 -0.82 -27.39 -25.58
C GLN A 193 -1.19 -27.73 -24.12
N TRP A 194 -1.05 -28.98 -23.71
CA TRP A 194 -1.26 -29.39 -22.32
C TRP A 194 -0.25 -28.73 -21.38
N GLN A 195 1.04 -28.66 -21.73
CA GLN A 195 2.04 -27.93 -20.95
C GLN A 195 1.65 -26.46 -20.71
N LYS A 196 1.09 -25.78 -21.72
CA LYS A 196 0.57 -24.41 -21.58
C LYS A 196 -0.65 -24.35 -20.64
N TYR A 197 -1.54 -25.34 -20.69
CA TYR A 197 -2.67 -25.43 -19.77
C TYR A 197 -2.22 -25.68 -18.33
N PHE A 198 -1.28 -26.60 -18.12
CA PHE A 198 -0.70 -26.90 -16.80
C PHE A 198 0.10 -25.72 -16.23
N HIS A 199 0.81 -24.96 -17.07
CA HIS A 199 1.41 -23.67 -16.67
C HIS A 199 0.40 -22.62 -16.20
N ARG A 200 -0.87 -22.75 -16.60
CA ARG A 200 -1.97 -21.87 -16.18
C ARG A 200 -2.75 -22.43 -14.98
N ILE A 201 -2.49 -23.66 -14.54
CA ILE A 201 -3.12 -24.20 -13.35
C ILE A 201 -2.56 -23.46 -12.13
N ARG A 202 -3.37 -22.54 -11.63
CA ARG A 202 -3.14 -21.80 -10.38
C ARG A 202 -4.10 -22.36 -9.34
N LEU A 203 -3.74 -23.48 -8.71
CA LEU A 203 -4.50 -23.96 -7.57
C LEU A 203 -4.14 -23.12 -6.34
N VAL A 204 -4.99 -22.14 -6.03
CA VAL A 204 -4.94 -21.40 -4.76
C VAL A 204 -5.70 -22.23 -3.73
N ARG A 205 -4.95 -22.97 -2.89
CA ARG A 205 -5.42 -23.73 -1.71
C ARG A 205 -6.55 -24.75 -1.98
N PRO A 206 -6.31 -26.07 -1.78
CA PRO A 206 -7.40 -26.88 -1.26
C PRO A 206 -7.66 -26.37 0.15
N SER A 207 -8.75 -25.60 0.32
CA SER A 207 -9.40 -25.47 1.63
C SER A 207 -9.47 -26.86 2.25
N ARG A 208 -9.22 -26.97 3.56
CA ARG A 208 -9.25 -28.22 4.35
C ARG A 208 -10.54 -29.06 4.23
N CYS A 209 -11.50 -28.65 3.40
CA CYS A 209 -12.76 -29.32 3.12
C CYS A 209 -12.66 -30.46 2.09
N PHE A 210 -11.52 -30.67 1.42
CA PHE A 210 -11.41 -31.71 0.38
C PHE A 210 -10.79 -33.04 0.85
N VAL A 211 -10.47 -33.19 2.14
CA VAL A 211 -9.86 -34.43 2.70
C VAL A 211 -10.81 -35.15 3.67
N SER A 212 -12.11 -34.82 3.69
CA SER A 212 -13.09 -35.57 4.49
C SER A 212 -13.88 -36.63 3.72
N ASP A 213 -13.75 -36.67 2.38
CA ASP A 213 -14.64 -37.49 1.55
C ASP A 213 -13.88 -38.56 0.74
N ILE A 214 -12.65 -38.90 1.16
CA ILE A 214 -11.91 -40.08 0.69
C ILE A 214 -11.25 -40.75 1.89
N GLU A 215 -12.07 -41.32 2.78
CA GLU A 215 -11.79 -42.54 3.56
C GLU A 215 -13.08 -43.36 3.64
#